data_AF-A0A7Y6XGS3-F1
#
_entry.id   AF-A0A7Y6XGS3-F1
#
_cell.length_a   1.000
_cell.length_b   1.000
_cell.length_c   1.000
_cell.angle_alpha   90.00
_cell.angle_beta   90.00
_cell.angle_gamma   90.00
#
_symmetry.space_group_name_H-M   'P 1'
#
loop_
_entity.id
_entity.type
_entity.pdbx_description
1 polymer ?
#
loop_
_entity_poly.entity_id
_entity_poly.type
_entity_poly.pdbx_seq_one_letter_code
_entity_poly.pdbx_strand_id
1 'polypeptide(L)'
;DNPFPHSPAFLTGIRNLQGWDWKDATTLYVTDHGPSGETMRRGHDEVSIARPGSNLGWPGIYSCEIHEGWVTPSLTFADAMPPGGAALYTGTAIPEWKGSLLVGTLGSRHLHRVEFASDNPARVARHEVYLRDTYGRLREVSMGPDGHLYVTTSNCDGRGDCGPKKDLILRVRR
;
A
#
# COMPACT_ATOMS: atom_id res chain seq x y z
N ASP A 1 -12.68 -0.44 21.07
CA ASP A 1 -12.04 0.71 21.75
C ASP A 1 -10.72 1.07 21.10
N ASN A 2 -10.31 2.34 21.22
CA ASN A 2 -9.00 2.79 20.72
C ASN A 2 -7.87 2.23 21.59
N PRO A 3 -6.71 1.91 21.01
CA PRO A 3 -5.60 1.27 21.72
C PRO A 3 -4.88 2.19 22.71
N PHE A 4 -5.04 3.50 22.57
CA PHE A 4 -4.38 4.49 23.42
C PHE A 4 -5.41 5.25 24.27
N PRO A 5 -5.22 5.35 25.62
CA PRO A 5 -6.12 6.08 26.50
C PRO A 5 -6.29 7.54 26.06
N HIS A 6 -7.53 8.01 26.02
CA HIS A 6 -7.89 9.40 25.68
C HIS A 6 -7.33 9.89 24.33
N SER A 7 -7.09 8.97 23.38
CA SER A 7 -6.49 9.29 22.09
C SER A 7 -7.27 8.67 20.93
N PRO A 8 -7.44 9.40 19.80
CA PRO A 8 -7.99 8.84 18.57
C PRO A 8 -6.96 8.01 17.78
N ALA A 9 -5.70 7.99 18.22
CA ALA A 9 -4.65 7.26 17.51
C ALA A 9 -4.98 5.76 17.47
N PHE A 10 -4.78 5.17 16.31
CA PHE A 10 -4.91 3.73 16.10
C PHE A 10 -3.55 3.09 15.80
N LEU A 11 -2.70 3.78 15.05
CA LEU A 11 -1.31 3.45 14.74
C LEU A 11 -0.41 4.63 15.06
N THR A 12 0.87 4.37 15.32
CA THR A 12 1.93 5.39 15.47
C THR A 12 3.12 5.05 14.57
N GLY A 13 4.12 5.95 14.50
CA GLY A 13 5.31 5.73 13.69
C GLY A 13 5.05 5.69 12.19
N ILE A 14 4.04 6.42 11.73
CA ILE A 14 3.70 6.60 10.32
C ILE A 14 4.46 7.81 9.78
N ARG A 15 4.98 7.70 8.55
CA ARG A 15 5.50 8.84 7.82
C ARG A 15 4.38 9.56 7.05
N ASN A 16 3.77 8.88 6.10
CA ASN A 16 2.78 9.38 5.17
C ASN A 16 1.99 8.20 4.55
N LEU A 17 1.25 7.47 5.39
CA LEU A 17 0.42 6.32 5.01
C LEU A 17 -0.78 6.77 4.19
N GLN A 18 -0.96 6.19 3.01
CA GLN A 18 -2.06 6.53 2.08
C GLN A 18 -2.83 5.32 1.54
N GLY A 19 -2.46 4.11 1.93
CA GLY A 19 -3.15 2.88 1.55
C GLY A 19 -3.24 1.92 2.72
N TRP A 20 -4.42 1.34 2.91
CA TRP A 20 -4.67 0.31 3.91
C TRP A 20 -5.91 -0.51 3.58
N ASP A 21 -5.94 -1.76 4.06
CA ASP A 21 -7.17 -2.55 4.09
C ASP A 21 -7.16 -3.55 5.25
N TRP A 22 -8.34 -4.00 5.66
CA TRP A 22 -8.53 -4.92 6.77
C TRP A 22 -8.51 -6.37 6.31
N LYS A 23 -7.56 -7.14 6.84
CA LYS A 23 -7.52 -8.60 6.63
C LYS A 23 -8.56 -9.33 7.48
N ASP A 24 -8.81 -8.80 8.67
CA ASP A 24 -9.80 -9.24 9.65
C ASP A 24 -10.06 -8.08 10.65
N ALA A 25 -10.79 -8.33 11.75
CA ALA A 25 -11.17 -7.29 12.72
C ALA A 25 -10.00 -6.63 13.48
N THR A 26 -8.79 -7.20 13.42
CA THR A 26 -7.63 -6.74 14.20
C THR A 26 -6.37 -6.57 13.37
N THR A 27 -6.35 -7.02 12.13
CA THR A 27 -5.17 -7.03 11.27
C THR A 27 -5.37 -6.09 10.08
N LEU A 28 -4.55 -5.03 10.00
CA LEU A 28 -4.48 -4.13 8.85
C LEU A 28 -3.25 -4.41 8.02
N TYR A 29 -3.41 -4.31 6.72
CA TYR A 29 -2.32 -4.28 5.77
C TYR A 29 -2.20 -2.82 5.35
N VAL A 30 -1.01 -2.24 5.47
CA VAL A 30 -0.81 -0.80 5.28
C VAL A 30 0.35 -0.55 4.34
N THR A 31 0.31 0.59 3.64
CA THR A 31 1.40 1.06 2.79
C THR A 31 1.79 2.48 3.17
N ASP A 32 3.08 2.70 3.40
CA ASP A 32 3.61 3.99 3.82
C ASP A 32 4.65 4.50 2.82
N HIS A 33 4.63 5.81 2.58
CA HIS A 33 5.63 6.44 1.75
C HIS A 33 6.94 6.58 2.52
N GLY A 34 8.04 6.17 1.91
CA GLY A 34 9.39 6.40 2.43
C GLY A 34 9.86 7.84 2.21
N PRO A 35 10.96 8.27 2.88
CA PRO A 35 11.44 9.64 2.86
C PRO A 35 11.69 10.21 1.46
N SER A 36 11.58 11.53 1.35
CA SER A 36 11.72 12.31 0.12
C SER A 36 12.94 13.23 0.16
N GLY A 37 13.83 13.05 1.15
CA GLY A 37 15.08 13.79 1.35
C GLY A 37 15.13 14.62 2.64
N GLU A 38 14.03 14.75 3.38
CA GLU A 38 13.92 15.56 4.59
C GLU A 38 14.84 15.13 5.73
N THR A 39 15.24 13.85 5.76
CA THR A 39 16.21 13.30 6.72
C THR A 39 17.52 12.85 6.06
N MET A 40 17.85 13.39 4.87
CA MET A 40 18.92 12.88 3.99
C MET A 40 18.70 11.41 3.53
N ARG A 41 17.52 10.84 3.79
CA ARG A 41 17.07 9.51 3.35
C ARG A 41 16.11 9.64 2.18
N ARG A 42 16.02 8.65 1.29
CA ARG A 42 15.13 8.66 0.11
C ARG A 42 14.63 7.25 -0.22
N GLY A 43 13.42 7.14 -0.78
CA GLY A 43 12.83 5.84 -1.15
C GLY A 43 12.49 5.02 0.08
N HIS A 44 12.53 3.69 -0.01
CA HIS A 44 12.12 2.80 1.09
C HIS A 44 10.67 3.02 1.49
N ASP A 45 9.80 3.07 0.48
CA ASP A 45 8.37 2.89 0.68
C ASP A 45 8.10 1.47 1.18
N GLU A 46 7.03 1.28 1.95
CA GLU A 46 6.87 0.10 2.79
C GLU A 46 5.47 -0.51 2.66
N VAL A 47 5.39 -1.84 2.81
CA VAL A 47 4.16 -2.58 3.11
C VAL A 47 4.35 -3.26 4.46
N SER A 48 3.42 -3.02 5.37
CA SER A 48 3.48 -3.51 6.75
C SER A 48 2.16 -4.14 7.17
N ILE A 49 2.22 -5.05 8.15
CA ILE A 49 1.04 -5.58 8.80
C ILE A 49 0.99 -5.04 10.22
N ALA A 50 -0.13 -4.37 10.51
CA ALA A 50 -0.32 -3.62 11.74
C ALA A 50 -1.53 -4.14 12.50
N ARG A 51 -1.51 -3.93 13.81
CA ARG A 51 -2.62 -4.17 14.74
C ARG A 51 -2.95 -2.89 15.49
N PRO A 52 -4.12 -2.79 16.15
CA PRO A 52 -4.38 -1.67 17.05
C PRO A 52 -3.20 -1.44 18.00
N GLY A 53 -2.66 -0.22 18.03
CA GLY A 53 -1.57 0.18 18.90
C GLY A 53 -0.17 -0.06 18.33
N SER A 54 -0.04 -0.64 17.14
CA SER A 54 1.25 -0.83 16.48
C SER A 54 1.95 0.49 16.21
N ASN A 55 3.27 0.49 16.45
CA ASN A 55 4.20 1.53 16.03
C ASN A 55 4.95 1.06 14.78
N LEU A 56 4.78 1.74 13.65
CA LEU A 56 5.41 1.42 12.36
C LEU A 56 6.85 1.93 12.23
N GLY A 57 7.37 2.57 13.28
CA GLY A 57 8.80 2.81 13.44
C GLY A 57 9.33 4.13 12.88
N TRP A 58 8.62 4.87 12.02
CA TRP A 58 9.11 6.16 11.54
C TRP A 58 9.24 7.19 12.68
N PRO A 59 10.33 8.01 12.74
CA PRO A 59 11.50 8.05 11.86
C PRO A 59 12.67 7.14 12.30
N GLY A 60 12.45 6.28 13.29
CA GLY A 60 13.47 5.44 13.90
C GLY A 60 13.84 4.18 13.09
N ILE A 61 12.89 3.53 12.41
CA ILE A 61 13.16 2.47 11.43
C ILE A 61 13.24 3.10 10.03
N TYR A 62 14.27 2.71 9.29
CA TYR A 62 14.40 2.96 7.86
C TYR A 62 15.02 1.75 7.16
N SER A 63 14.55 1.42 5.96
CA SER A 63 15.04 0.28 5.18
C SER A 63 14.70 -1.06 5.85
N CYS A 64 15.70 -1.88 6.19
CA CYS A 64 15.54 -3.19 6.82
C CYS A 64 15.90 -3.19 8.31
N GLU A 65 15.92 -2.02 8.95
CA GLU A 65 16.18 -1.90 10.39
C GLU A 65 15.10 -2.60 11.23
N ILE A 66 15.50 -3.17 12.37
CA ILE A 66 14.62 -3.90 13.28
C ILE A 66 14.78 -3.31 14.68
N HIS A 67 13.67 -2.95 15.29
CA HIS A 67 13.60 -2.45 16.67
C HIS A 67 12.60 -3.28 17.46
N GLU A 68 13.00 -3.68 18.66
CA GLU A 68 12.14 -4.47 19.55
C GLU A 68 10.85 -3.70 19.89
N GLY A 69 9.71 -4.38 19.79
CA GLY A 69 8.40 -3.82 20.09
C GLY A 69 7.79 -2.96 18.98
N TRP A 70 8.47 -2.75 17.85
CA TRP A 70 7.96 -2.01 16.69
C TRP A 70 7.67 -2.96 15.53
N VAL A 71 6.83 -2.52 14.59
CA VAL A 71 6.52 -3.27 13.38
C VAL A 71 7.66 -3.07 12.38
N THR A 72 8.31 -4.16 12.00
CA THR A 72 9.20 -4.20 10.84
C THR A 72 8.36 -4.37 9.56
N PRO A 73 8.65 -3.64 8.48
CA PRO A 73 7.96 -3.81 7.20
C PRO A 73 8.07 -5.24 6.67
N SER A 74 6.98 -5.74 6.11
CA SER A 74 6.94 -7.02 5.39
C SER A 74 7.60 -6.92 4.01
N LEU A 75 7.59 -5.72 3.42
CA LEU A 75 8.23 -5.40 2.16
C LEU A 75 8.72 -3.96 2.20
N THR A 76 9.96 -3.75 1.78
CA THR A 76 10.55 -2.42 1.61
C THR A 76 11.07 -2.28 0.18
N PHE A 77 10.74 -1.20 -0.50
CA PHE A 77 11.18 -0.93 -1.87
C PHE A 77 12.50 -0.16 -1.87
N ALA A 78 13.55 -0.72 -2.47
CA ALA A 78 14.86 -0.07 -2.51
C ALA A 78 14.81 1.31 -3.19
N ASP A 79 14.08 1.40 -4.30
CA ASP A 79 13.79 2.66 -4.99
C ASP A 79 12.44 3.24 -4.56
N ALA A 80 12.25 4.53 -4.84
CA ALA A 80 10.99 5.20 -4.58
C ALA A 80 9.83 4.56 -5.38
N MET A 81 8.91 3.97 -4.64
CA MET A 81 7.65 3.38 -5.07
C MET A 81 6.56 4.08 -4.24
N PRO A 82 6.20 5.35 -4.55
CA PRO A 82 5.26 6.11 -3.74
C PRO A 82 3.84 5.49 -3.80
N PRO A 83 3.34 4.88 -2.71
CA PRO A 83 2.09 4.11 -2.76
C PRO A 83 0.83 4.99 -2.83
N GLY A 84 -0.18 4.40 -3.44
CA GLY A 84 -1.56 4.85 -3.53
C GLY A 84 -2.39 4.39 -2.33
N GLY A 85 -3.69 4.27 -2.58
CA GLY A 85 -4.59 3.38 -1.88
C GLY A 85 -4.25 1.92 -2.14
N ALA A 86 -4.74 1.06 -1.26
CA ALA A 86 -4.52 -0.37 -1.29
C ALA A 86 -5.81 -1.11 -0.95
N ALA A 87 -6.02 -2.29 -1.53
CA ALA A 87 -7.15 -3.16 -1.20
C ALA A 87 -6.74 -4.63 -1.20
N LEU A 88 -7.30 -5.40 -0.28
CA LEU A 88 -7.27 -6.85 -0.33
C LEU A 88 -8.27 -7.34 -1.38
N TYR A 89 -7.78 -8.13 -2.32
CA TYR A 89 -8.65 -8.63 -3.38
C TYR A 89 -9.55 -9.76 -2.89
N THR A 90 -10.85 -9.49 -2.87
CA THR A 90 -11.90 -10.43 -2.44
C THR A 90 -12.72 -10.99 -3.61
N GLY A 91 -12.44 -10.51 -4.82
CA GLY A 91 -13.16 -10.87 -6.04
C GLY A 91 -12.93 -12.30 -6.52
N THR A 92 -13.73 -12.71 -7.50
CA THR A 92 -13.65 -14.03 -8.16
C THR A 92 -13.28 -13.95 -9.64
N ALA A 93 -13.24 -12.74 -10.22
CA ALA A 93 -12.93 -12.55 -11.63
C ALA A 93 -11.47 -12.89 -11.99
N ILE A 94 -10.57 -12.75 -11.03
CA ILE A 94 -9.14 -13.09 -11.14
C ILE A 94 -8.80 -13.98 -9.92
N PRO A 95 -9.13 -15.28 -9.94
CA PRO A 95 -9.00 -16.16 -8.77
C PRO A 95 -7.60 -16.21 -8.17
N GLU A 96 -6.57 -16.08 -9.02
CA GLU A 96 -5.17 -16.06 -8.60
C GLU A 96 -4.83 -14.88 -7.69
N TRP A 97 -5.59 -13.78 -7.71
CA TRP A 97 -5.36 -12.60 -6.86
C TRP A 97 -6.00 -12.70 -5.48
N LYS A 98 -6.83 -13.72 -5.22
CA LYS A 98 -7.62 -13.83 -3.99
C LYS A 98 -6.74 -13.75 -2.74
N GLY A 99 -7.06 -12.79 -1.87
CA GLY A 99 -6.34 -12.54 -0.61
C GLY A 99 -5.01 -11.79 -0.76
N SER A 100 -4.58 -11.44 -1.98
CA SER A 100 -3.43 -10.57 -2.19
C SER A 100 -3.79 -9.11 -1.86
N LEU A 101 -2.80 -8.33 -1.42
CA LEU A 101 -2.90 -6.88 -1.31
C LEU A 101 -2.55 -6.26 -2.67
N LEU A 102 -3.41 -5.39 -3.16
CA LEU A 102 -3.25 -4.68 -4.42
C LEU A 102 -2.97 -3.22 -4.10
N VAL A 103 -1.89 -2.66 -4.66
CA VAL A 103 -1.41 -1.31 -4.31
C VAL A 103 -1.22 -0.50 -5.59
N GLY A 104 -1.98 0.57 -5.74
CA GLY A 104 -1.78 1.54 -6.81
C GLY A 104 -0.53 2.34 -6.51
N THR A 105 0.23 2.79 -7.52
CA THR A 105 1.47 3.52 -7.28
C THR A 105 1.56 4.76 -8.15
N LEU A 106 2.05 5.84 -7.53
CA LEU A 106 2.03 7.17 -8.10
C LEU A 106 3.19 7.34 -9.10
N GLY A 107 4.36 7.79 -8.62
CA GLY A 107 5.55 8.05 -9.44
C GLY A 107 6.10 6.82 -10.17
N SER A 108 5.85 5.61 -9.66
CA SER A 108 6.28 4.36 -10.29
C SER A 108 5.29 3.79 -11.31
N ARG A 109 4.06 4.31 -11.37
CA ARG A 109 3.09 4.11 -12.48
C ARG A 109 2.75 2.65 -12.79
N HIS A 110 2.46 1.86 -11.76
CA HIS A 110 2.02 0.48 -11.90
C HIS A 110 1.16 0.01 -10.72
N LEU A 111 0.47 -1.12 -10.89
CA LEU A 111 -0.31 -1.78 -9.85
C LEU A 111 0.52 -2.95 -9.29
N HIS A 112 0.77 -2.97 -7.98
CA HIS A 112 1.41 -4.10 -7.31
C HIS A 112 0.38 -5.12 -6.87
N ARG A 113 0.78 -6.39 -6.90
CA ARG A 113 0.16 -7.48 -6.16
C ARG A 113 1.17 -8.04 -5.17
N VAL A 114 0.83 -8.02 -3.89
CA VAL A 114 1.62 -8.61 -2.82
C VAL A 114 0.83 -9.75 -2.20
N GLU A 115 1.34 -10.96 -2.36
CA GLU A 115 0.79 -12.17 -1.76
C GLU A 115 1.63 -12.53 -0.54
N PHE A 116 0.95 -12.83 0.57
CA PHE A 116 1.61 -13.18 1.83
C PHE A 116 1.51 -14.68 2.08
N ALA A 117 2.50 -15.22 2.78
CA ALA A 117 2.56 -16.64 3.08
C ALA A 117 1.46 -17.06 4.06
N SER A 118 0.89 -18.24 3.86
CA SER A 118 -0.21 -18.75 4.69
C SER A 118 0.21 -19.11 6.12
N ASP A 119 1.47 -19.49 6.31
CA ASP A 119 2.11 -19.83 7.58
C ASP A 119 2.66 -18.61 8.34
N ASN A 120 2.89 -17.49 7.64
CA ASN A 120 3.29 -16.24 8.25
C ASN A 120 2.77 -15.05 7.42
N PRO A 121 1.72 -14.35 7.91
CA PRO A 121 1.13 -13.26 7.16
C PRO A 121 2.10 -12.09 6.99
N ALA A 122 3.14 -11.94 7.82
CA ALA A 122 4.16 -10.90 7.66
C ALA A 122 5.23 -11.21 6.60
N ARG A 123 5.23 -12.43 6.03
CA ARG A 123 6.20 -12.85 5.02
C ARG A 123 5.57 -12.74 3.63
N VAL A 124 6.19 -11.97 2.73
CA VAL A 124 5.78 -11.93 1.32
C VAL A 124 6.16 -13.26 0.65
N ALA A 125 5.16 -13.94 0.08
CA ALA A 125 5.33 -15.17 -0.69
C ALA A 125 5.52 -14.89 -2.18
N ARG A 126 4.85 -13.86 -2.71
CA ARG A 126 4.94 -13.47 -4.12
C ARG A 126 4.72 -11.97 -4.26
N HIS A 127 5.44 -11.36 -5.19
CA HIS A 127 5.28 -9.97 -5.55
C HIS A 127 5.28 -9.85 -7.09
N GLU A 128 4.21 -9.28 -7.64
CA GLU A 128 4.01 -9.09 -9.07
C GLU A 128 3.63 -7.64 -9.38
N VAL A 129 3.84 -7.20 -10.63
CA VAL A 129 3.55 -5.84 -11.09
C VAL A 129 2.73 -5.91 -12.37
N TYR A 130 1.65 -5.11 -12.42
CA TYR A 130 0.71 -5.00 -13.53
C TYR A 130 0.55 -3.55 -13.99
N LEU A 131 -0.02 -3.36 -15.18
CA LEU A 131 -0.38 -2.05 -15.74
C LEU A 131 0.79 -1.04 -15.84
N ARG A 132 2.03 -1.55 -15.89
CA ARG A 132 3.24 -0.72 -15.92
C ARG A 132 3.19 0.26 -17.08
N ASP A 133 3.33 1.55 -16.74
CA ASP A 133 3.37 2.68 -17.67
C ASP A 133 2.18 2.73 -18.65
N THR A 134 1.07 2.05 -18.33
CA THR A 134 -0.08 1.93 -19.23
C THR A 134 -1.07 3.07 -19.04
N TYR A 135 -1.30 3.47 -17.78
CA TYR A 135 -2.30 4.50 -17.41
C TYR A 135 -1.68 5.67 -16.63
N GLY A 136 -0.36 5.67 -16.47
CA GLY A 136 0.34 6.68 -15.67
C GLY A 136 0.22 6.42 -14.17
N ARG A 137 0.03 7.49 -13.39
CA ARG A 137 0.00 7.46 -11.93
C ARG A 137 -1.29 6.79 -11.46
N LEU A 138 -1.20 5.74 -10.64
CA LEU A 138 -2.36 5.05 -10.06
C LEU A 138 -2.52 5.47 -8.60
N ARG A 139 -3.71 5.95 -8.23
CA ARG A 139 -3.96 6.59 -6.93
C ARG A 139 -4.77 5.71 -6.01
N GLU A 140 -6.02 5.43 -6.31
CA GLU A 140 -6.91 4.66 -5.42
C GLU A 140 -7.05 3.24 -5.93
N VAL A 141 -7.20 2.28 -5.03
CA VAL A 141 -7.46 0.87 -5.35
C VAL A 141 -8.52 0.36 -4.40
N SER A 142 -9.67 -0.07 -4.92
CA SER A 142 -10.80 -0.45 -4.09
C SER A 142 -11.61 -1.59 -4.69
N MET A 143 -12.16 -2.44 -3.84
CA MET A 143 -13.11 -3.47 -4.25
C MET A 143 -14.50 -2.85 -4.42
N GLY A 144 -15.11 -3.02 -5.60
CA GLY A 144 -16.48 -2.64 -5.85
C GLY A 144 -17.49 -3.66 -5.30
N PRO A 145 -18.75 -3.25 -5.10
CA PRO A 145 -19.82 -4.14 -4.63
C PRO A 145 -20.17 -5.25 -5.64
N ASP A 146 -19.74 -5.11 -6.89
CA ASP A 146 -19.84 -6.11 -7.96
C ASP A 146 -18.70 -7.14 -7.94
N GLY A 147 -17.81 -7.08 -6.95
CA GLY A 147 -16.68 -8.01 -6.80
C GLY A 147 -15.51 -7.75 -7.74
N HIS A 148 -15.50 -6.61 -8.45
CA HIS A 148 -14.36 -6.19 -9.27
C HIS A 148 -13.44 -5.24 -8.52
N LEU A 149 -12.16 -5.25 -8.88
CA LEU A 149 -11.20 -4.25 -8.42
C LEU A 149 -11.31 -3.01 -9.31
N TYR A 150 -11.37 -1.84 -8.68
CA TYR A 150 -11.34 -0.54 -9.34
C TYR A 150 -10.05 0.19 -8.98
N VAL A 151 -9.49 0.89 -9.97
CA VAL A 151 -8.27 1.68 -9.82
C VAL A 151 -8.49 3.07 -10.40
N THR A 152 -8.13 4.12 -9.68
CA THR A 152 -8.14 5.49 -10.23
C THR A 152 -6.77 5.91 -10.72
N THR A 153 -6.71 6.74 -11.76
CA THR A 153 -5.48 7.44 -12.13
C THR A 153 -5.38 8.79 -11.41
N SER A 154 -4.19 9.36 -11.34
CA SER A 154 -3.90 10.67 -10.76
C SER A 154 -2.83 11.41 -11.56
N ASN A 155 -3.04 11.47 -12.87
CA ASN A 155 -2.19 12.15 -13.84
C ASN A 155 -2.36 13.67 -13.79
N CYS A 156 -3.49 14.16 -13.28
CA CYS A 156 -3.80 15.60 -13.19
C CYS A 156 -3.51 16.21 -11.81
N ASP A 157 -2.73 15.52 -10.96
CA ASP A 157 -2.35 15.98 -9.60
C ASP A 157 -1.17 16.96 -9.56
N GLY A 158 -0.74 17.46 -10.72
CA GLY A 158 0.42 18.34 -10.87
C GLY A 158 1.78 17.62 -10.91
N ARG A 159 1.82 16.29 -10.80
CA ARG A 159 3.04 15.47 -10.87
C ARG A 159 3.02 14.43 -12.00
N GLY A 160 1.96 14.42 -12.81
CA GLY A 160 1.80 13.56 -13.97
C GLY A 160 1.61 14.33 -15.27
N ASP A 161 1.50 13.58 -16.37
CA ASP A 161 1.11 14.10 -17.67
C ASP A 161 -0.43 14.06 -17.80
N CYS A 162 -1.08 15.20 -17.54
CA CYS A 162 -2.53 15.33 -17.63
C CYS A 162 -2.96 15.43 -19.09
N GLY A 163 -3.04 14.28 -19.76
CA GLY A 163 -3.51 14.16 -21.13
C GLY A 163 -5.00 14.52 -21.32
N PRO A 164 -5.51 14.51 -22.55
CA PRO A 164 -6.88 14.94 -22.87
C PRO A 164 -7.97 14.08 -22.22
N LYS A 165 -7.65 12.82 -21.90
CA LYS A 165 -8.56 11.90 -21.18
C LYS A 165 -8.63 12.18 -19.67
N LYS A 166 -7.76 13.06 -19.15
CA LYS A 166 -7.61 13.38 -17.72
C LYS A 166 -7.47 12.10 -16.89
N ASP A 167 -8.05 12.09 -15.70
CA ASP A 167 -8.07 10.93 -14.83
C ASP A 167 -9.24 9.99 -15.10
N LEU A 168 -8.96 8.70 -14.94
CA LEU A 168 -9.86 7.59 -15.25
C LEU A 168 -10.19 6.80 -13.99
N ILE A 169 -11.37 6.17 -14.00
CA ILE A 169 -11.71 5.05 -13.13
C ILE A 169 -11.65 3.79 -13.98
N LEU A 170 -10.73 2.90 -13.65
CA LEU A 170 -10.48 1.65 -14.33
C LEU A 170 -11.16 0.52 -13.57
N ARG A 171 -11.86 -0.36 -14.28
CA ARG A 171 -12.29 -1.65 -13.74
C ARG A 171 -11.34 -2.73 -14.22
N VAL A 172 -10.66 -3.40 -13.30
CA VAL A 172 -9.68 -4.44 -13.62
C VAL A 172 -10.38 -5.76 -13.92
N ARG A 173 -9.94 -6.42 -14.98
CA ARG A 173 -10.44 -7.69 -15.49
C ARG A 173 -9.25 -8.55 -15.91
N ARG A 174 -9.50 -9.86 -16.03
CA ARG A 174 -8.51 -10.83 -16.51
C ARG A 174 -8.11 -10.56 -17.95
#